data_AF-A0A1V6HZR7-F1
#
_entry.id   AF-A0A1V6HZR7-F1
#
_cell.length_a   1.000
_cell.length_b   1.000
_cell.length_c   1.000
_cell.angle_alpha   90.00
_cell.angle_beta   90.00
_cell.angle_gamma   90.00
#
_symmetry.space_group_name_H-M   'P 1'
#
loop_
_entity.id
_entity.type
_entity.pdbx_description
1 polymer ?
#
loop_
_entity_poly.entity_id
_entity_poly.type
_entity_poly.pdbx_seq_one_letter_code
_entity_poly.pdbx_strand_id
1 'polypeptide(L)'
;MELFINNKELISKLNQIAMAYVPALELDGEINLLSNTYYSTIMSILHFGEGELNFRKGERFNELNLSPQFVRYCNDQLKEWNERGINSLDIAINTIEEFIKSGILSKDPVSEKNFMDMRIRIAEVLAESPLKVTDVSKLMSAFDDVVSQAARQGELGVITFMRDKLVELKKVRLSPTRGTEDNIAVWKLIAALIIFGFPVYKSLRCILKKKCCNTVSGLEGAIVFIAAFAWTLC
;
A
#
# COMPACT_ATOMS: atom_id res chain seq x y z
N MET A 1 29.56 -12.87 13.24
CA MET A 1 28.23 -12.84 13.89
C MET A 1 27.40 -11.81 13.15
N GLU A 2 26.78 -12.20 12.04
CA GLU A 2 25.90 -11.32 11.27
C GLU A 2 24.53 -11.31 11.95
N LEU A 3 24.33 -10.35 12.85
CA LEU A 3 23.09 -10.15 13.61
C LEU A 3 22.05 -9.30 12.86
N PHE A 4 22.31 -8.99 11.60
CA PHE A 4 21.49 -8.08 10.82
C PHE A 4 21.12 -8.78 9.51
N ILE A 5 19.88 -9.22 9.38
CA ILE A 5 19.28 -9.41 8.06
C ILE A 5 19.45 -8.06 7.36
N ASN A 6 20.21 -8.04 6.29
CA ASN A 6 20.45 -6.84 5.52
C ASN A 6 19.10 -6.38 4.96
N ASN A 7 18.54 -5.29 5.48
CA ASN A 7 17.25 -4.75 5.03
C ASN A 7 17.22 -4.52 3.51
N LYS A 8 18.38 -4.31 2.85
CA LYS A 8 18.49 -4.27 1.38
C LYS A 8 18.15 -5.60 0.71
N GLU A 9 18.53 -6.72 1.31
CA GLU A 9 18.26 -8.06 0.79
C GLU A 9 16.79 -8.43 0.97
N LEU A 10 16.20 -7.98 2.08
CA LEU A 10 14.78 -8.07 2.32
C LEU A 10 13.98 -7.22 1.32
N ILE A 11 14.32 -5.94 1.16
CA ILE A 11 13.70 -5.06 0.15
C ILE A 11 13.91 -5.62 -1.26
N SER A 12 15.08 -6.17 -1.58
CA SER A 12 15.33 -6.83 -2.86
C SER A 12 14.40 -8.02 -3.08
N LYS A 13 14.22 -8.88 -2.07
CA LYS A 13 13.25 -9.98 -2.10
C LYS A 13 11.80 -9.48 -2.19
N LEU A 14 11.43 -8.47 -1.41
CA LEU A 14 10.09 -7.85 -1.45
C LEU A 14 9.82 -7.23 -2.83
N ASN A 15 10.81 -6.58 -3.42
CA ASN A 15 10.72 -5.99 -4.74
C ASN A 15 10.63 -7.08 -5.81
N GLN A 16 11.43 -8.15 -5.71
CA GLN A 16 11.32 -9.32 -6.59
C GLN A 16 9.97 -10.01 -6.47
N ILE A 17 9.42 -10.15 -5.26
CA ILE A 17 8.09 -10.72 -5.00
C ILE A 17 7.00 -9.80 -5.55
N ALA A 18 7.08 -8.50 -5.27
CA ALA A 18 6.17 -7.50 -5.80
C ALA A 18 6.20 -7.52 -7.34
N MET A 19 7.38 -7.55 -7.96
CA MET A 19 7.55 -7.66 -9.43
C MET A 19 7.11 -9.01 -9.99
N ALA A 20 7.29 -10.12 -9.27
CA ALA A 20 6.78 -11.43 -9.68
C ALA A 20 5.24 -11.50 -9.66
N TYR A 21 4.62 -10.65 -8.84
CA TYR A 21 3.17 -10.47 -8.78
C TYR A 21 2.66 -9.23 -9.53
N VAL A 22 3.54 -8.40 -10.10
CA VAL A 22 3.17 -7.46 -11.18
C VAL A 22 2.77 -8.39 -12.33
N PRO A 23 1.47 -8.49 -12.64
CA PRO A 23 1.02 -9.58 -13.47
C PRO A 23 1.66 -9.46 -14.86
N ALA A 24 1.97 -10.61 -15.48
CA ALA A 24 2.22 -10.68 -16.91
C ALA A 24 0.92 -10.29 -17.62
N LEU A 25 0.72 -8.99 -17.74
CA LEU A 25 -0.46 -8.36 -18.30
C LEU A 25 -0.19 -8.17 -19.78
N GLU A 26 -0.77 -9.02 -20.61
CA GLU A 26 -0.74 -8.81 -22.05
C GLU A 26 -1.46 -7.49 -22.40
N LEU A 27 -0.65 -6.49 -22.75
CA LEU A 27 -0.87 -5.41 -23.72
C LEU A 27 -2.25 -4.71 -23.67
N ASP A 28 -2.48 -3.95 -22.62
CA ASP A 28 -3.42 -2.81 -22.63
C ASP A 28 -2.67 -1.63 -21.99
N GLY A 29 -2.48 -0.51 -22.70
CA GLY A 29 -1.70 0.64 -22.19
C GLY A 29 -2.25 1.19 -20.85
N GLU A 30 -3.57 1.00 -20.66
CA GLU A 30 -4.31 1.28 -19.43
C GLU A 30 -3.79 0.50 -18.21
N ILE A 31 -3.46 -0.77 -18.43
CA ILE A 31 -3.01 -1.69 -17.38
C ILE A 31 -1.54 -1.41 -17.02
N ASN A 32 -0.72 -0.97 -17.97
CA ASN A 32 0.65 -0.55 -17.70
C ASN A 32 0.71 0.68 -16.78
N LEU A 33 -0.12 1.69 -17.04
CA LEU A 33 -0.19 2.90 -16.20
C LEU A 33 -0.61 2.56 -14.76
N LEU A 34 -1.62 1.69 -14.61
CA LEU A 34 -2.05 1.27 -13.29
C LEU A 34 -1.02 0.38 -12.58
N SER A 35 -0.33 -0.50 -13.31
CA SER A 35 0.72 -1.35 -12.74
C SER A 35 1.92 -0.52 -12.28
N ASN A 36 2.31 0.50 -13.05
CA ASN A 36 3.35 1.45 -12.65
C ASN A 36 2.94 2.27 -11.42
N THR A 37 1.67 2.65 -11.35
CA THR A 37 1.09 3.29 -10.15
C THR A 37 1.17 2.37 -8.95
N TYR A 38 0.75 1.11 -9.10
CA TYR A 38 0.81 0.11 -8.02
C TYR A 38 2.22 -0.06 -7.51
N TYR A 39 3.15 -0.34 -8.43
CA TYR A 39 4.55 -0.51 -8.12
C TYR A 39 5.14 0.70 -7.39
N SER A 40 4.95 1.91 -7.92
CA SER A 40 5.46 3.14 -7.31
C SER A 40 4.85 3.39 -5.92
N THR A 41 3.58 3.04 -5.74
CA THR A 41 2.91 3.12 -4.44
C THR A 41 3.49 2.13 -3.43
N ILE A 42 3.67 0.87 -3.82
CA ILE A 42 4.27 -0.14 -2.95
C ILE A 42 5.69 0.24 -2.58
N MET A 43 6.50 0.68 -3.55
CA MET A 43 7.86 1.16 -3.30
C MET A 43 7.87 2.33 -2.31
N SER A 44 6.94 3.27 -2.45
CA SER A 44 6.79 4.37 -1.50
C SER A 44 6.51 3.88 -0.07
N ILE A 45 5.54 2.98 0.09
CA ILE A 45 5.16 2.39 1.37
C ILE A 45 6.33 1.64 2.01
N LEU A 46 7.09 0.88 1.22
CA LEU A 46 8.29 0.18 1.68
C LEU A 46 9.37 1.16 2.15
N HIS A 47 9.61 2.25 1.42
CA HIS A 47 10.53 3.31 1.84
C HIS A 47 10.09 3.96 3.15
N PHE A 48 8.80 4.25 3.33
CA PHE A 48 8.30 4.76 4.61
C PHE A 48 8.52 3.76 5.75
N GLY A 49 8.26 2.47 5.52
CA GLY A 49 8.54 1.42 6.49
C GLY A 49 9.99 1.38 6.94
N GLU A 50 10.94 1.45 6.00
CA GLU A 50 12.38 1.48 6.31
C GLU A 50 12.78 2.75 7.08
N GLY A 51 12.21 3.90 6.72
CA GLY A 51 12.41 5.15 7.47
C GLY A 51 11.97 5.01 8.93
N GLU A 52 10.80 4.43 9.18
CA GLU A 52 10.27 4.22 10.54
C GLU A 52 11.09 3.20 11.35
N LEU A 53 11.59 2.14 10.72
CA LEU A 53 12.50 1.19 11.37
C LEU A 53 13.78 1.87 11.86
N ASN A 54 14.38 2.70 11.00
CA ASN A 54 15.60 3.44 11.35
C ASN A 54 15.31 4.44 12.46
N PHE A 55 14.20 5.17 12.38
CA PHE A 55 13.78 6.10 13.44
C PHE A 55 13.66 5.40 14.80
N ARG A 56 12.92 4.30 14.89
CA ARG A 56 12.73 3.54 16.14
C ARG A 56 14.04 2.96 16.69
N LYS A 57 14.94 2.48 15.81
CA LYS A 57 16.28 2.05 16.22
C LYS A 57 17.06 3.22 16.83
N GLY A 58 16.99 4.39 16.20
CA GLY A 58 17.58 5.63 16.73
C GLY A 58 17.03 6.01 18.10
N GLU A 59 15.70 5.97 18.28
CA GLU A 59 15.04 6.27 19.57
C GLU A 59 15.52 5.33 20.68
N ARG A 60 15.59 4.02 20.42
CA ARG A 60 16.08 3.03 21.40
C ARG A 60 17.53 3.28 21.79
N PHE A 61 18.39 3.59 20.82
CA PHE A 61 19.81 3.88 21.10
C PHE A 61 19.98 5.19 21.88
N ASN A 62 19.12 6.17 21.63
CA ASN A 62 19.10 7.44 22.35
C ASN A 62 18.64 7.22 23.80
N GLU A 63 17.54 6.51 24.01
CA GLU A 63 16.97 6.22 25.34
C GLU A 63 17.95 5.41 26.21
N LEU A 64 18.62 4.42 25.61
CA LEU A 64 19.61 3.60 26.30
C LEU A 64 20.99 4.26 26.41
N ASN A 65 21.15 5.51 25.96
CA ASN A 65 22.40 6.29 25.99
C ASN A 65 23.61 5.55 25.37
N LEU A 66 23.39 4.79 24.29
CA LEU A 66 24.42 3.89 23.75
C LEU A 66 25.41 4.58 22.78
N SER A 67 24.91 5.24 21.74
CA SER A 67 25.77 5.85 20.71
C SER A 67 25.11 7.04 20.01
N PRO A 68 25.53 8.28 20.29
CA PRO A 68 25.03 9.47 19.62
C PRO A 68 25.29 9.49 18.10
N GLN A 69 26.38 8.86 17.65
CA GLN A 69 26.70 8.76 16.22
C GLN A 69 25.69 7.85 15.50
N PHE A 70 25.31 6.74 16.12
CA PHE A 70 24.30 5.84 15.57
C PHE A 70 22.91 6.49 15.52
N VAL A 71 22.55 7.26 16.56
CA VAL A 71 21.31 8.05 16.56
C VAL A 71 21.27 9.04 15.39
N ARG A 72 22.38 9.76 15.12
CA ARG A 72 22.48 10.65 13.95
C ARG A 72 22.32 9.90 12.64
N TYR A 73 23.03 8.78 12.47
CA TYR A 73 22.91 7.92 11.29
C TYR A 73 21.45 7.48 11.04
N CYS A 74 20.76 7.00 12.07
CA CYS A 74 19.35 6.60 11.98
C CYS A 74 18.42 7.77 11.57
N ASN A 75 18.67 8.97 12.09
CA ASN A 75 17.91 10.17 11.72
C ASN A 75 18.17 10.61 10.26
N ASP A 76 19.41 10.48 9.78
CA ASP A 76 19.74 10.77 8.38
C ASP A 76 19.10 9.74 7.45
N GLN A 77 19.11 8.46 7.82
CA GLN A 77 18.40 7.40 7.09
C GLN A 77 16.89 7.63 7.07
N LEU A 78 16.28 8.04 8.19
CA LEU A 78 14.85 8.41 8.20
C LEU A 78 14.53 9.46 7.13
N LYS A 79 15.33 10.53 7.05
CA LYS A 79 15.12 11.61 6.06
C LYS A 79 15.25 11.09 4.64
N GLU A 80 16.33 10.36 4.35
CA GLU A 80 16.61 9.81 3.03
C GLU A 80 15.49 8.87 2.55
N TRP A 81 15.06 7.93 3.39
CA TRP A 81 14.00 6.99 3.04
C TRP A 81 12.64 7.66 2.92
N ASN A 82 12.34 8.64 3.77
CA ASN A 82 11.10 9.40 3.64
C ASN A 82 11.07 10.18 2.32
N GLU A 83 12.17 10.84 1.94
CA GLU A 83 12.27 11.56 0.66
C GLU A 83 12.09 10.64 -0.54
N ARG A 84 12.75 9.47 -0.55
CA ARG A 84 12.55 8.45 -1.59
C ARG A 84 11.09 8.00 -1.66
N GLY A 85 10.45 7.81 -0.51
CA GLY A 85 9.03 7.47 -0.45
C GLY A 85 8.13 8.55 -1.04
N ILE A 86 8.38 9.83 -0.72
CA ILE A 86 7.65 10.98 -1.28
C ILE A 86 7.83 11.07 -2.80
N ASN A 87 9.06 10.91 -3.30
CA ASN A 87 9.34 10.94 -4.73
C ASN A 87 8.58 9.84 -5.49
N SER A 88 8.51 8.63 -4.92
CA SER A 88 7.70 7.55 -5.49
C SER A 88 6.19 7.82 -5.43
N LEU A 89 5.68 8.51 -4.38
CA LEU A 89 4.28 8.95 -4.36
C LEU A 89 3.97 9.94 -5.45
N ASP A 90 4.86 10.89 -5.72
CA ASP A 90 4.63 11.92 -6.73
C ASP A 90 4.48 11.32 -8.13
N ILE A 91 5.30 10.31 -8.45
CA ILE A 91 5.16 9.52 -9.68
C ILE A 91 3.80 8.81 -9.71
N ALA A 92 3.40 8.16 -8.62
CA ALA A 92 2.12 7.45 -8.55
C ALA A 92 0.90 8.39 -8.69
N ILE A 93 0.93 9.55 -8.02
CA ILE A 93 -0.11 10.57 -8.10
C ILE A 93 -0.24 11.09 -9.52
N ASN A 94 0.87 11.49 -10.14
CA ASN A 94 0.87 11.99 -11.52
C ASN A 94 0.34 10.94 -12.50
N THR A 95 0.74 9.67 -12.33
CA THR A 95 0.31 8.57 -13.19
C THR A 95 -1.20 8.30 -13.06
N ILE A 96 -1.76 8.32 -11.84
CA ILE A 96 -3.22 8.20 -11.66
C ILE A 96 -3.94 9.41 -12.25
N GLU A 97 -3.41 10.63 -12.09
CA GLU A 97 -4.04 11.80 -12.69
C GLU A 97 -4.14 11.71 -14.21
N GLU A 98 -3.08 11.25 -14.87
CA GLU A 98 -3.10 10.97 -16.31
C GLU A 98 -4.12 9.88 -16.66
N PHE A 99 -4.18 8.82 -15.85
CA PHE A 99 -5.13 7.74 -16.02
C PHE A 99 -6.59 8.20 -15.88
N ILE A 100 -6.89 9.06 -14.91
CA ILE A 100 -8.22 9.69 -14.75
C ILE A 100 -8.53 10.60 -15.96
N LYS A 101 -7.58 11.44 -16.37
CA LYS A 101 -7.73 12.39 -17.48
C LYS A 101 -7.95 11.69 -18.83
N SER A 102 -7.50 10.44 -18.98
CA SER A 102 -7.74 9.65 -20.20
C SER A 102 -9.22 9.34 -20.47
N GLY A 103 -10.09 9.41 -19.44
CA GLY A 103 -11.53 9.24 -19.59
C GLY A 103 -12.02 7.80 -19.83
N ILE A 104 -11.12 6.81 -19.79
CA ILE A 104 -11.40 5.39 -20.06
C ILE A 104 -12.12 4.63 -18.92
N LEU A 105 -12.18 5.23 -17.74
CA LEU A 105 -12.71 4.63 -16.52
C LEU A 105 -14.23 4.64 -16.53
N SER A 106 -14.83 3.47 -16.33
CA SER A 106 -16.29 3.37 -16.18
C SER A 106 -16.75 4.05 -14.89
N LYS A 107 -17.92 4.70 -14.98
CA LYS A 107 -18.67 5.26 -13.84
C LYS A 107 -19.82 4.35 -13.41
N ASP A 108 -19.97 3.19 -14.06
CA ASP A 108 -21.11 2.31 -13.86
C ASP A 108 -21.03 1.66 -12.47
N PRO A 109 -22.08 1.80 -11.65
CA PRO A 109 -22.10 1.20 -10.34
C PRO A 109 -22.14 -0.33 -10.43
N VAL A 110 -21.54 -0.98 -9.44
CA VAL A 110 -21.51 -2.44 -9.32
C VAL A 110 -22.06 -2.85 -7.96
N SER A 111 -22.83 -3.94 -7.90
CA SER A 111 -23.37 -4.43 -6.63
C SER A 111 -22.25 -4.78 -5.64
N GLU A 112 -22.36 -4.32 -4.39
CA GLU A 112 -21.45 -4.70 -3.29
C GLU A 112 -21.35 -6.23 -3.12
N LYS A 113 -22.45 -6.95 -3.43
CA LYS A 113 -22.49 -8.42 -3.37
C LYS A 113 -21.42 -9.08 -4.24
N ASN A 114 -20.97 -8.42 -5.31
CA ASN A 114 -19.93 -8.93 -6.19
C ASN A 114 -18.53 -8.98 -5.53
N PHE A 115 -18.36 -8.31 -4.37
CA PHE A 115 -17.11 -8.28 -3.63
C PHE A 115 -17.13 -9.16 -2.37
N MET A 116 -18.21 -9.92 -2.12
CA MET A 116 -18.36 -10.71 -0.89
C MET A 116 -17.33 -11.83 -0.78
N ASP A 117 -16.98 -12.50 -1.88
CA ASP A 117 -15.93 -13.54 -1.87
C ASP A 117 -14.56 -12.94 -1.49
N MET A 118 -14.20 -11.81 -2.09
CA MET A 118 -12.98 -11.08 -1.76
C MET A 118 -12.96 -10.62 -0.29
N ARG A 119 -14.10 -10.13 0.21
CA ARG A 119 -14.25 -9.72 1.61
C ARG A 119 -14.01 -10.89 2.57
N ILE A 120 -14.56 -12.06 2.27
CA ILE A 120 -14.39 -13.28 3.08
C ILE A 120 -12.91 -13.68 3.09
N ARG A 121 -12.26 -13.76 1.94
CA ARG A 121 -10.83 -14.13 1.86
C ARG A 121 -9.93 -13.18 2.64
N ILE A 122 -10.16 -11.86 2.53
CA ILE A 122 -9.41 -10.88 3.31
C ILE A 122 -9.65 -11.08 4.80
N ALA A 123 -10.90 -11.34 5.22
CA ALA A 123 -11.23 -11.59 6.61
C ALA A 123 -10.58 -12.87 7.16
N GLU A 124 -10.58 -13.96 6.40
CA GLU A 124 -9.91 -15.22 6.76
C GLU A 124 -8.42 -14.99 7.01
N VAL A 125 -7.75 -14.29 6.10
CA VAL A 125 -6.32 -14.05 6.26
C VAL A 125 -6.01 -13.09 7.41
N LEU A 126 -6.83 -12.05 7.62
CA LEU A 126 -6.65 -11.17 8.77
C LEU A 126 -6.90 -11.89 10.10
N ALA A 127 -7.80 -12.88 10.13
CA ALA A 127 -8.08 -13.68 11.32
C ALA A 127 -6.89 -14.58 11.73
N GLU A 128 -6.07 -15.01 10.78
CA GLU A 128 -4.85 -15.79 11.03
C GLU A 128 -3.61 -14.92 11.32
N SER A 129 -3.73 -13.59 11.16
CA SER A 129 -2.61 -12.68 11.36
C SER A 129 -2.30 -12.46 12.86
N PRO A 130 -1.04 -12.11 13.22
CA PRO A 130 -0.69 -11.78 14.60
C PRO A 130 -1.17 -10.37 15.04
N LEU A 131 -2.04 -9.73 14.27
CA LEU A 131 -2.53 -8.37 14.54
C LEU A 131 -3.51 -8.35 15.71
N LYS A 132 -3.61 -7.20 16.38
CA LYS A 132 -4.65 -7.00 17.39
C LYS A 132 -6.03 -6.97 16.72
N VAL A 133 -7.06 -7.42 17.45
CA VAL A 133 -8.46 -7.39 16.97
C VAL A 133 -8.90 -6.00 16.51
N THR A 134 -8.48 -4.95 17.22
CA THR A 134 -8.75 -3.55 16.84
C THR A 134 -8.16 -3.18 15.49
N ASP A 135 -7.02 -3.76 15.14
CA ASP A 135 -6.28 -3.44 13.93
C ASP A 135 -6.88 -4.20 12.75
N VAL A 136 -7.23 -5.48 12.95
CA VAL A 136 -8.03 -6.27 12.00
C VAL A 136 -9.32 -5.56 11.65
N SER A 137 -10.07 -5.04 12.64
CA SER A 137 -11.31 -4.32 12.38
C SER A 137 -11.09 -3.06 11.54
N LYS A 138 -10.04 -2.29 11.81
CA LYS A 138 -9.71 -1.08 11.03
C LYS A 138 -9.38 -1.42 9.57
N LEU A 139 -8.73 -2.56 9.33
CA LEU A 139 -8.40 -3.02 7.98
C LEU A 139 -9.61 -3.52 7.21
N MET A 140 -10.52 -4.23 7.88
CA MET A 140 -11.79 -4.58 7.26
C MET A 140 -12.60 -3.35 6.90
N SER A 141 -12.66 -2.34 7.78
CA SER A 141 -13.32 -1.06 7.46
C SER A 141 -12.65 -0.35 6.27
N ALA A 142 -11.32 -0.37 6.19
CA ALA A 142 -10.61 0.19 5.04
C ALA A 142 -10.96 -0.53 3.72
N PHE A 143 -11.08 -1.85 3.75
CA PHE A 143 -11.54 -2.60 2.58
C PHE A 143 -12.99 -2.25 2.21
N ASP A 144 -13.89 -2.23 3.20
CA ASP A 144 -15.31 -1.91 3.00
C ASP A 144 -15.49 -0.48 2.44
N ASP A 145 -14.65 0.48 2.84
CA ASP A 145 -14.64 1.84 2.29
C ASP A 145 -14.33 1.85 0.77
N VAL A 146 -13.33 1.08 0.33
CA VAL A 146 -12.97 0.95 -1.08
C VAL A 146 -14.10 0.29 -1.87
N VAL A 147 -14.72 -0.76 -1.32
CA VAL A 147 -15.88 -1.43 -1.94
C VAL A 147 -17.06 -0.46 -2.08
N SER A 148 -17.31 0.39 -1.08
CA SER A 148 -18.35 1.42 -1.18
C SER A 148 -18.07 2.42 -2.31
N GLN A 149 -16.81 2.78 -2.57
CA GLN A 149 -16.46 3.63 -3.74
C GLN A 149 -16.75 2.91 -5.06
N ALA A 150 -16.36 1.64 -5.15
CA ALA A 150 -16.64 0.80 -6.31
C ALA A 150 -18.15 0.67 -6.58
N ALA A 151 -18.94 0.49 -5.52
CA ALA A 151 -20.36 0.27 -5.65
C ALA A 151 -21.12 1.52 -6.11
N ARG A 152 -20.66 2.70 -5.71
CA ARG A 152 -21.32 3.98 -6.04
C ARG A 152 -20.87 4.56 -7.38
N GLN A 153 -19.60 4.39 -7.73
CA GLN A 153 -18.95 5.18 -8.78
C GLN A 153 -18.09 4.35 -9.74
N GLY A 154 -18.16 3.01 -9.66
CA GLY A 154 -17.44 2.13 -10.56
C GLY A 154 -15.92 2.30 -10.49
N GLU A 155 -15.26 2.14 -11.63
CA GLU A 155 -13.80 2.23 -11.76
C GLU A 155 -13.29 3.63 -11.40
N LEU A 156 -13.97 4.67 -11.87
CA LEU A 156 -13.58 6.05 -11.62
C LEU A 156 -13.60 6.37 -10.12
N GLY A 157 -14.60 5.87 -9.40
CA GLY A 157 -14.70 6.07 -7.95
C GLY A 157 -13.50 5.52 -7.20
N VAL A 158 -13.14 4.26 -7.47
CA VAL A 158 -12.01 3.59 -6.82
C VAL A 158 -10.69 4.30 -7.13
N ILE A 159 -10.44 4.61 -8.41
CA ILE A 159 -9.19 5.26 -8.82
C ILE A 159 -9.08 6.69 -8.26
N THR A 160 -10.18 7.45 -8.24
CA THR A 160 -10.21 8.79 -7.64
C THR A 160 -9.96 8.73 -6.14
N PHE A 161 -10.58 7.77 -5.46
CA PHE A 161 -10.36 7.54 -4.03
C PHE A 161 -8.90 7.19 -3.73
N MET A 162 -8.28 6.31 -4.52
CA MET A 162 -6.86 5.97 -4.38
C MET A 162 -5.97 7.20 -4.58
N ARG A 163 -6.26 8.05 -5.58
CA ARG A 163 -5.55 9.33 -5.80
C ARG A 163 -5.64 10.24 -4.58
N ASP A 164 -6.85 10.42 -4.06
CA ASP A 164 -7.08 11.27 -2.89
C ASP A 164 -6.31 10.74 -1.68
N LYS A 165 -6.27 9.42 -1.50
CA LYS A 165 -5.50 8.76 -0.42
C LYS A 165 -3.99 8.83 -0.62
N LEU A 166 -3.48 8.79 -1.85
CA LEU A 166 -2.05 9.04 -2.12
C LEU A 166 -1.66 10.47 -1.76
N VAL A 167 -2.50 11.45 -2.11
CA VAL A 167 -2.28 12.86 -1.73
C VAL A 167 -2.34 13.04 -0.21
N GLU A 168 -3.29 12.38 0.45
CA GLU A 168 -3.38 12.36 1.91
C GLU A 168 -2.14 11.73 2.55
N LEU A 169 -1.69 10.58 2.04
CA LEU A 169 -0.48 9.90 2.50
C LEU A 169 0.75 10.82 2.39
N LYS A 170 0.90 11.52 1.26
CA LYS A 170 1.97 12.51 1.07
C LYS A 170 1.91 13.60 2.16
N LYS A 171 0.73 14.18 2.40
CA LYS A 171 0.55 15.22 3.44
C LYS A 171 0.92 14.69 4.82
N VAL A 172 0.45 13.49 5.16
CA VAL A 172 0.75 12.85 6.45
C VAL A 172 2.25 12.60 6.60
N ARG A 173 2.94 12.12 5.57
CA ARG A 173 4.39 11.84 5.62
C ARG A 173 5.28 13.08 5.62
N LEU A 174 4.75 14.22 5.18
CA LEU A 174 5.40 15.53 5.28
C LEU A 174 5.09 16.26 6.60
N SER A 175 4.12 15.77 7.38
CA SER A 175 3.78 16.37 8.67
C SER A 175 4.89 16.13 9.72
N PRO A 176 4.97 16.96 10.78
CA PRO A 176 5.97 16.79 11.84
C PRO A 176 5.91 15.41 12.52
N THR A 177 4.70 14.88 12.71
CA THR A 177 4.45 13.58 13.34
C THR A 177 4.53 12.42 12.36
N ARG A 178 4.59 12.69 11.06
CA ARG A 178 4.66 11.68 9.99
C ARG A 178 3.55 10.63 10.03
N GLY A 179 2.45 10.93 10.74
CA GLY A 179 1.32 10.05 10.99
C GLY A 179 1.57 8.96 12.03
N THR A 180 2.47 9.13 13.00
CA THR A 180 2.79 8.13 14.03
C THR A 180 2.05 8.34 15.36
N GLU A 181 0.99 9.13 15.37
CA GLU A 181 0.29 9.58 16.60
C GLU A 181 -0.57 8.48 17.25
N ASP A 182 -1.02 7.50 16.46
CA ASP A 182 -1.93 6.42 16.87
C ASP A 182 -1.22 5.07 17.03
N ASN A 183 -1.87 4.13 17.75
CA ASN A 183 -1.41 2.74 17.92
C ASN A 183 -1.11 2.04 16.58
N ILE A 184 -1.98 2.24 15.58
CA ILE A 184 -1.60 2.04 14.19
C ILE A 184 -1.32 3.41 13.62
N ALA A 185 -0.10 3.63 13.16
CA ALA A 185 0.26 4.86 12.48
C ALA A 185 -0.72 5.14 11.33
N VAL A 186 -1.32 6.33 11.31
CA VAL A 186 -2.37 6.77 10.37
C VAL A 186 -1.93 6.52 8.92
N TRP A 187 -0.65 6.73 8.62
CA TRP A 187 -0.10 6.50 7.28
C TRP A 187 -0.25 5.03 6.80
N LYS A 188 -0.23 4.06 7.73
CA LYS A 188 -0.43 2.63 7.40
C LYS A 188 -1.88 2.34 7.03
N LEU A 189 -2.84 2.99 7.68
CA LEU A 189 -4.26 2.87 7.32
C LEU A 189 -4.53 3.49 5.95
N ILE A 190 -3.94 4.66 5.67
CA ILE A 190 -4.03 5.27 4.34
C ILE A 190 -3.39 4.37 3.28
N ALA A 191 -2.22 3.79 3.57
CA ALA A 191 -1.57 2.82 2.69
C ALA A 191 -2.46 1.60 2.39
N ALA A 192 -3.16 1.07 3.41
CA ALA A 192 -4.08 -0.06 3.25
C ALA A 192 -5.23 0.27 2.28
N LEU A 193 -5.82 1.45 2.40
CA LEU A 193 -6.88 1.92 1.49
C LEU A 193 -6.41 1.92 0.02
N ILE A 194 -5.18 2.37 -0.21
CA ILE A 194 -4.61 2.40 -1.57
C ILE A 194 -4.33 0.97 -2.07
N ILE A 195 -3.78 0.11 -1.23
CA ILE A 195 -3.48 -1.30 -1.55
C ILE A 195 -4.77 -2.07 -1.91
N PHE A 196 -5.84 -1.90 -1.14
CA PHE A 196 -7.15 -2.51 -1.42
C PHE A 196 -7.83 -1.93 -2.66
N GLY A 197 -7.49 -0.72 -3.08
CA GLY A 197 -8.00 -0.12 -4.32
C GLY A 197 -7.68 -0.94 -5.58
N PHE A 198 -6.49 -1.52 -5.67
CA PHE A 198 -6.03 -2.30 -6.82
C PHE A 198 -6.84 -3.59 -7.09
N PRO A 199 -7.01 -4.52 -6.13
CA PRO A 199 -7.83 -5.72 -6.34
C PRO A 199 -9.28 -5.36 -6.65
N VAL A 200 -9.84 -4.34 -6.00
CA VAL A 200 -11.23 -3.91 -6.23
C VAL A 200 -11.39 -3.34 -7.63
N TYR A 201 -10.48 -2.47 -8.08
CA TYR A 201 -10.46 -1.98 -9.47
C TYR A 201 -10.35 -3.13 -10.47
N LYS A 202 -9.47 -4.11 -10.21
CA LYS A 202 -9.32 -5.27 -11.09
C LYS A 202 -10.61 -6.08 -11.18
N SER A 203 -11.27 -6.34 -10.06
CA SER A 203 -12.58 -6.99 -10.02
C SER A 203 -13.63 -6.21 -10.81
N LEU A 204 -13.65 -4.87 -10.71
CA LEU A 204 -14.53 -4.03 -11.52
C LEU A 204 -14.30 -4.23 -13.02
N ARG A 205 -13.03 -4.26 -13.47
CA ARG A 205 -12.70 -4.52 -14.89
C ARG A 205 -13.17 -5.89 -15.36
N CYS A 206 -13.05 -6.92 -14.52
CA CYS A 206 -13.58 -8.25 -14.79
C CYS A 206 -15.10 -8.21 -14.96
N ILE A 207 -15.81 -7.56 -14.05
CA ILE A 207 -17.28 -7.50 -14.02
C ILE A 207 -17.82 -6.67 -15.18
N LEU A 208 -17.31 -5.46 -15.38
CA LEU A 208 -17.85 -4.48 -16.32
C LEU A 208 -17.41 -4.74 -17.77
N LYS A 209 -16.15 -5.14 -17.97
CA LYS A 209 -15.57 -5.25 -19.31
C LYS A 209 -15.36 -6.70 -19.76
N LYS A 210 -15.73 -7.69 -18.95
CA LYS A 210 -15.44 -9.13 -19.15
C LYS A 210 -13.96 -9.42 -19.42
N LYS A 211 -13.08 -8.49 -19.04
CA LYS A 211 -11.63 -8.60 -19.17
C LYS A 211 -11.07 -9.26 -17.91
N CYS A 212 -11.39 -10.54 -17.71
CA CYS A 212 -10.88 -11.32 -16.60
C CYS A 212 -9.40 -11.66 -16.85
N CYS A 213 -8.48 -10.93 -16.22
CA CYS A 213 -7.09 -11.36 -16.17
C CYS A 213 -6.97 -12.53 -15.19
N ASN A 214 -6.57 -13.72 -15.66
CA ASN A 214 -6.18 -14.86 -14.84
C ASN A 214 -5.03 -14.46 -13.90
N THR A 215 -5.33 -13.99 -12.69
CA THR A 215 -4.32 -13.69 -11.65
C THR A 215 -5.00 -13.64 -10.28
N VAL A 216 -5.85 -14.63 -10.02
CA VAL A 216 -6.69 -14.70 -8.81
C VAL A 216 -5.89 -15.12 -7.58
N SER A 217 -4.71 -15.74 -7.68
CA SER A 217 -4.00 -16.27 -6.50
C SER A 217 -2.86 -15.40 -5.94
N GLY A 218 -2.17 -14.60 -6.77
CA GLY A 218 -0.96 -13.88 -6.33
C GLY A 218 -1.20 -12.50 -5.69
N LEU A 219 -2.24 -11.79 -6.14
CA LEU A 219 -2.54 -10.43 -5.67
C LEU A 219 -3.07 -10.44 -4.24
N GLU A 220 -3.90 -11.43 -3.90
CA GLU A 220 -4.41 -11.69 -2.55
C GLU A 220 -3.25 -12.00 -1.59
N GLY A 221 -2.29 -12.83 -2.02
CA GLY A 221 -1.05 -13.09 -1.28
C GLY A 221 -0.16 -11.86 -1.13
N ALA A 222 -0.06 -10.99 -2.14
CA ALA A 222 0.73 -9.76 -2.07
C ALA A 222 0.07 -8.70 -1.15
N ILE A 223 -1.25 -8.57 -1.15
CA ILE A 223 -1.99 -7.68 -0.24
C ILE A 223 -1.82 -8.14 1.20
N VAL A 224 -1.97 -9.44 1.45
CA VAL A 224 -1.73 -10.07 2.75
C VAL A 224 -0.29 -9.91 3.18
N PHE A 225 0.66 -10.10 2.28
CA PHE A 225 2.08 -10.01 2.57
C PHE A 225 2.48 -8.55 2.83
N ILE A 226 2.04 -7.58 2.03
CA ILE A 226 2.34 -6.15 2.24
C ILE A 226 1.64 -5.63 3.51
N ALA A 227 0.41 -6.10 3.79
CA ALA A 227 -0.27 -5.89 5.06
C ALA A 227 0.57 -6.44 6.23
N ALA A 228 0.83 -7.75 6.24
CA ALA A 228 1.58 -8.41 7.29
C ALA A 228 3.00 -7.83 7.46
N PHE A 229 3.65 -7.40 6.38
CA PHE A 229 5.00 -6.84 6.41
C PHE A 229 5.04 -5.38 6.87
N ALA A 230 4.14 -4.52 6.37
CA ALA A 230 4.01 -3.14 6.85
C ALA A 230 3.64 -3.09 8.35
N TRP A 231 2.96 -4.12 8.87
CA TRP A 231 2.61 -4.23 10.29
C TRP A 231 3.65 -4.94 11.16
N THR A 232 4.44 -5.90 10.65
CA THR A 232 5.53 -6.55 11.41
C THR A 232 6.83 -5.74 11.47
N LEU A 233 7.02 -4.75 10.61
CA LEU A 233 8.13 -3.79 10.71
C LEU A 233 7.99 -2.80 11.89
N CYS A 234 7.13 -3.09 12.88
CA CYS A 234 6.89 -2.25 14.06
C CYS A 234 6.59 -3.06 15.32
#